data_AF-A0A448MM08-F1
#
_entry.id   AF-A0A448MM08-F1
#
_cell.length_a   1.000
_cell.length_b   1.000
_cell.length_c   1.000
_cell.angle_alpha   90.00
_cell.angle_beta   90.00
_cell.angle_gamma   90.00
#
_symmetry.space_group_name_H-M   'P 1'
#
loop_
_entity.id
_entity.type
_entity.pdbx_description
1 polymer ?
#
loop_
_entity_poly.entity_id
_entity_poly.type
_entity_poly.pdbx_seq_one_letter_code
_entity_poly.pdbx_strand_id
1 'polypeptide(L)'
;MMGMGEPLLNVANVVPAMEIMLDDFAYGLSKRRVTLSTSGVVPALDNLSKMIDVALAISLHAPNDELRDEIVPINKNIILKC
;
A
#
# COMPACT_ATOMS: atom_id res chain seq x y z
N MET A 1 3.03 -4.07 -6.35
CA MET A 1 3.48 -4.98 -5.28
C MET A 1 2.28 -5.64 -4.63
N MET A 2 2.06 -6.90 -5.01
CA MET A 2 1.07 -7.83 -4.44
C MET A 2 1.80 -9.16 -4.12
N GLY A 3 2.92 -9.05 -3.39
CA GLY A 3 3.76 -10.19 -3.00
C GLY A 3 3.51 -10.63 -1.56
N MET A 4 4.50 -11.27 -0.95
CA MET A 4 4.45 -11.65 0.46
C MET A 4 4.78 -10.45 1.35
N GLY A 5 3.91 -10.15 2.31
CA GLY A 5 4.10 -9.10 3.32
C GLY A 5 3.37 -7.79 3.03
N GLU A 6 3.30 -6.92 4.04
CA GLU A 6 2.62 -5.62 3.98
C GLU A 6 3.63 -4.52 3.59
N PRO A 7 3.51 -3.91 2.39
CA PRO A 7 4.49 -2.93 1.91
C PRO A 7 4.61 -1.68 2.78
N LEU A 8 3.51 -1.25 3.42
CA LEU A 8 3.51 -0.09 4.31
C LEU A 8 4.28 -0.30 5.63
N LEU A 9 4.62 -1.53 5.99
CA LEU A 9 5.53 -1.79 7.11
C LEU A 9 7.01 -1.66 6.71
N ASN A 10 7.30 -1.54 5.41
CA ASN A 10 8.65 -1.50 4.86
C ASN A 10 8.86 -0.31 3.91
N VAL A 11 8.27 0.85 4.23
CA VAL A 11 8.30 2.07 3.39
C VAL A 11 9.73 2.47 3.02
N ALA A 12 10.68 2.35 3.95
CA ALA A 12 12.08 2.71 3.75
C ALA A 12 12.76 1.97 2.58
N ASN A 13 12.36 0.74 2.28
CA ASN A 13 12.90 -0.03 1.16
C ASN A 13 11.95 -0.06 -0.05
N VAL A 14 10.64 -0.02 0.21
CA VAL A 14 9.59 -0.06 -0.80
C VAL A 14 9.59 1.20 -1.67
N VAL A 15 9.78 2.37 -1.07
CA VAL A 15 9.78 3.65 -1.81
C VAL A 15 10.95 3.73 -2.80
N PRO A 16 12.22 3.52 -2.38
CA PRO A 16 13.35 3.53 -3.33
C PRO A 16 13.20 2.50 -4.45
N ALA A 17 12.66 1.32 -4.15
CA ALA A 17 12.42 0.30 -5.17
C ALA A 17 11.40 0.77 -6.22
N MET A 18 10.34 1.46 -5.79
CA MET A 18 9.36 2.05 -6.72
C MET A 18 9.94 3.23 -7.49
N GLU A 19 10.78 4.07 -6.88
CA GLU A 19 11.47 5.16 -7.59
C GLU A 19 12.32 4.61 -8.74
N ILE A 20 13.07 3.53 -8.51
CA ILE A 20 13.84 2.85 -9.56
C ILE A 20 12.92 2.27 -10.66
N MET A 21 11.74 1.78 -10.30
CA MET A 21 10.76 1.31 -11.29
C MET A 21 10.22 2.46 -12.17
N LEU A 22 10.09 3.66 -11.61
CA LEU A 22 9.58 4.84 -12.30
C LEU A 22 10.66 5.58 -13.09
N ASP A 23 11.93 5.46 -12.71
CA ASP A 23 13.05 6.18 -13.30
C ASP A 23 13.24 5.80 -14.79
N ASP A 24 13.27 6.82 -15.66
CA ASP A 24 13.46 6.70 -17.11
C ASP A 24 14.81 6.08 -17.49
N PHE A 25 15.84 6.22 -16.64
CA PHE A 25 17.16 5.62 -16.82
C PHE A 25 17.25 4.18 -16.30
N ALA A 26 16.21 3.67 -15.65
CA ALA A 26 16.12 2.29 -15.19
C ALA A 26 15.01 1.55 -15.96
N TYR A 27 13.80 1.47 -15.39
CA TYR A 27 12.70 0.70 -15.99
C TYR A 27 11.68 1.56 -16.77
N GLY A 28 11.63 2.88 -16.52
CA GLY A 28 10.75 3.83 -17.21
C GLY A 28 9.26 3.47 -17.14
N LEU A 29 8.82 2.87 -16.04
CA LEU A 29 7.41 2.50 -15.89
C LEU A 29 6.59 3.72 -15.52
N SER A 30 5.47 3.93 -16.22
CA SER A 30 4.48 4.91 -15.80
C SER A 30 3.99 4.59 -14.39
N LYS A 31 3.84 5.62 -13.54
CA LYS A 31 3.21 5.53 -12.21
C LYS A 31 1.86 4.81 -12.18
N ARG A 32 1.11 4.83 -13.27
CA ARG A 32 -0.17 4.12 -13.41
C ARG A 32 -0.02 2.60 -13.54
N ARG A 33 1.18 2.11 -13.85
CA ARG A 33 1.52 0.68 -14.00
C ARG A 33 2.22 0.11 -12.77
N VAL A 34 2.62 0.94 -11.81
CA VAL A 34 3.19 0.51 -10.55
C VAL A 34 2.11 0.61 -9.48
N THR A 35 1.49 -0.52 -9.13
CA THR A 35 0.38 -0.57 -8.17
C THR A 35 0.86 -1.07 -6.81
N LEU A 36 0.75 -0.27 -5.75
CA LEU A 36 0.99 -0.69 -4.37
C LEU A 36 -0.30 -1.24 -3.76
N SER A 37 -0.27 -2.46 -3.22
CA SER A 37 -1.40 -3.03 -2.47
C SER A 37 -1.14 -2.95 -0.97
N THR A 38 -2.15 -2.59 -0.18
CA THR A 38 -2.04 -2.51 1.28
C THR A 38 -3.30 -3.00 1.98
N SER A 39 -3.10 -3.61 3.15
CA SER A 39 -4.17 -3.98 4.10
C SER A 39 -4.66 -2.80 4.94
N GLY A 40 -4.09 -1.60 4.76
CA GLY A 40 -4.66 -0.36 5.31
C GLY A 40 -3.98 0.19 6.56
N VAL A 41 -2.67 0.40 6.52
CA VAL A 41 -1.95 1.11 7.59
C VAL A 41 -2.08 2.63 7.37
N VAL A 42 -3.18 3.24 7.86
CA VAL A 42 -3.55 4.64 7.57
C VAL A 42 -2.40 5.65 7.79
N PRO A 43 -1.67 5.66 8.93
CA PRO A 43 -0.58 6.63 9.12
C PRO A 43 0.59 6.45 8.14
N ALA A 44 0.86 5.20 7.74
CA ALA A 44 1.91 4.92 6.76
C ALA A 44 1.46 5.31 5.34
N LEU A 45 0.17 5.24 5.05
CA LEU A 45 -0.41 5.72 3.79
C LEU A 45 -0.24 7.23 3.64
N ASP A 46 -0.53 7.99 4.70
CA ASP A 46 -0.37 9.46 4.72
C ASP A 46 1.09 9.90 4.56
N ASN A 47 2.03 9.08 5.03
CA ASN A 47 3.45 9.31 4.83
C ASN A 47 3.87 8.95 3.40
N LEU A 48 3.39 7.83 2.87
CA LEU A 48 3.68 7.39 1.51
C LEU A 48 3.20 8.41 0.47
N SER A 49 2.00 8.99 0.66
CA SER A 49 1.44 9.98 -0.27
C SER A 49 2.28 11.27 -0.36
N LYS A 50 3.14 11.53 0.62
CA LYS A 50 4.09 12.66 0.62
C LYS A 50 5.42 12.31 -0.04
N MET A 51 5.73 11.02 -0.19
CA MET A 51 7.01 10.55 -0.71
C MET A 51 6.93 10.19 -2.19
N ILE A 52 5.85 9.51 -2.63
CA ILE A 52 5.76 8.98 -4.00
C ILE A 52 4.31 8.91 -4.50
N ASP A 53 4.11 9.17 -5.79
CA ASP A 53 2.81 9.08 -6.48
C ASP A 53 2.76 7.82 -7.36
N VAL A 54 2.02 6.81 -6.89
CA VAL A 54 1.85 5.49 -7.53
C VAL A 54 0.39 5.05 -7.46
N ALA A 55 -0.01 4.10 -8.30
CA ALA A 55 -1.35 3.52 -8.20
C ALA A 55 -1.52 2.77 -6.86
N LEU A 56 -2.65 2.97 -6.17
CA LEU A 56 -2.94 2.34 -4.88
C LEU A 56 -4.09 1.34 -5.02
N ALA A 57 -3.91 0.16 -4.43
CA ALA A 57 -4.94 -0.86 -4.26
C ALA A 57 -5.15 -1.12 -2.76
N ILE A 58 -6.41 -1.09 -2.32
CA ILE A 58 -6.77 -1.30 -0.91
C ILE A 58 -7.38 -2.70 -0.76
N SER A 59 -6.77 -3.52 0.09
CA SER A 59 -7.26 -4.85 0.45
C SER A 59 -8.34 -4.74 1.54
N LEU A 60 -9.56 -4.44 1.10
CA LEU A 60 -10.74 -4.30 1.97
C LEU A 60 -11.23 -5.65 2.52
N HIS A 61 -11.52 -6.59 1.63
CA HIS A 61 -11.93 -7.98 1.91
C HIS A 61 -13.24 -8.16 2.72
N ALA A 62 -13.86 -7.07 3.18
CA ALA A 62 -15.17 -7.07 3.84
C ALA A 62 -15.88 -5.70 3.65
N PRO A 63 -17.22 -5.67 3.66
CA PRO A 63 -18.00 -4.43 3.55
C PRO A 63 -18.27 -3.73 4.88
N ASN A 64 -17.98 -4.35 6.03
CA ASN A 64 -18.17 -3.79 7.37
C ASN A 64 -17.02 -4.22 8.30
N ASP A 65 -16.83 -3.47 9.39
CA ASP A 65 -15.72 -3.68 10.33
C ASP A 65 -15.83 -5.00 11.10
N GLU A 66 -17.04 -5.44 11.45
CA GLU A 66 -17.25 -6.69 12.18
C GLU A 66 -16.74 -7.89 11.39
N LEU A 67 -17.08 -7.99 10.10
CA LEU A 67 -16.60 -9.06 9.23
C LEU A 67 -15.11 -8.86 8.90
N ARG A 68 -14.65 -7.61 8.80
CA ARG A 68 -13.24 -7.30 8.54
C ARG A 68 -12.35 -7.71 9.71
N ASP A 69 -12.82 -7.58 10.95
CA ASP A 69 -12.12 -7.99 12.16
C ASP A 69 -11.89 -9.50 12.25
N GLU A 70 -12.78 -10.30 11.66
CA GLU A 70 -12.64 -11.74 11.58
C GLU A 70 -11.67 -12.17 10.46
N ILE A 71 -11.76 -11.53 9.29
CA ILE A 71 -10.99 -11.91 8.09
C ILE A 71 -9.59 -11.29 8.08
N VAL A 72 -9.46 -10.07 8.60
CA VAL A 72 -8.23 -9.26 8.58
C VAL A 72 -7.94 -8.73 10.00
N PRO A 73 -7.19 -9.47 10.83
CA PRO A 73 -6.96 -9.14 12.24
C PRO A 73 -6.34 -7.76 12.50
N ILE A 74 -5.70 -7.15 11.50
CA ILE A 74 -5.11 -5.81 11.59
C ILE A 74 -6.17 -4.71 11.75
N ASN A 75 -7.43 -4.97 11.34
CA ASN A 75 -8.52 -3.99 11.42
C ASN A 75 -8.82 -3.55 12.85
N LYS A 76 -8.69 -4.47 13.82
CA LYS A 76 -8.89 -4.22 15.26
C LYS A 76 -7.97 -3.14 15.82
N ASN A 77 -6.77 -3.01 15.24
CA ASN A 77 -5.77 -2.02 15.68
C ASN A 77 -5.76 -0.78 14.79
N ILE A 78 -6.12 -0.93 13.50
CA ILE A 78 -6.08 0.13 12.51
C ILE A 78 -7.34 0.04 11.66
N ILE A 79 -8.33 0.85 12.03
CA ILE A 79 -9.62 0.92 11.35
C ILE A 79 -9.45 1.67 10.03
N LEU A 80 -9.77 1.02 8.93
CA LEU A 80 -9.99 1.69 7.65
C LEU A 80 -11.38 2.33 7.70
N LYS A 81 -11.44 3.65 7.83
CA LYS A 81 -12.71 4.38 7.65
C LYS A 81 -13.06 4.35 6.17
N CYS A 82 -13.94 3.43 5.79
CA CYS A 82 -14.53 3.36 4.45
C CYS A 82 -15.96 3.87 4.47
#